data_AF-A0A6P3IUB0-F1
#
_entry.id   AF-A0A6P3IUB0-F1
#
_cell.length_a   1.000
_cell.length_b   1.000
_cell.length_c   1.000
_cell.angle_alpha   90.00
_cell.angle_beta   90.00
_cell.angle_gamma   90.00
#
_symmetry.space_group_name_H-M   'P 1'
#
loop_
_entity.id
_entity.type
_entity.pdbx_description
1 polymer ?
#
loop_
_entity_poly.entity_id
_entity_poly.type
_entity_poly.pdbx_seq_one_letter_code
_entity_poly.pdbx_strand_id
1 'polypeptide(L)'
;MAAWAVISLSRAAAQCLWARGPGVRGAVPPSALAFQPEPPCCSAAGGRTLHLTAEVPAGHNKWSKVRHIKGPKDAERSRIFSKLSLSIRLAVKEGGPNPELNSNLASILEVCRSKHMPKSTIEAALKMEKTKDMYLLYEGRGPGGSSLLIEALSNSSSKCHSDIKHILNKNGGMMAEGARHSFDKKGVIVVGEEDREKKPVNLERALELAIEAGAEDVAETEDEEEKNIFKEKQIANSTMTSTAGE
;
A
#
# COMPACT_ATOMS: atom_id res chain seq x y z
N MET A 1 -1.31 16.55 12.45
CA MET A 1 -2.47 16.50 11.55
C MET A 1 -2.00 16.56 10.10
N ALA A 2 -1.83 15.42 9.43
CA ALA A 2 -1.50 15.35 8.01
C ALA A 2 -2.53 14.47 7.31
N ALA A 3 -3.36 15.08 6.48
CA ALA A 3 -4.41 14.41 5.71
C ALA A 3 -3.79 13.67 4.52
N TRP A 4 -4.05 12.36 4.42
CA TRP A 4 -3.65 11.54 3.29
C TRP A 4 -4.72 11.64 2.19
N ALA A 5 -4.42 12.39 1.12
CA ALA A 5 -5.27 12.43 -0.07
C ALA A 5 -4.92 11.26 -1.00
N VAL A 6 -5.83 10.29 -1.10
CA VAL A 6 -5.80 9.24 -2.14
C VAL A 6 -6.34 9.82 -3.44
N ILE A 7 -5.47 10.06 -4.42
CA ILE A 7 -5.87 10.47 -5.77
C ILE A 7 -6.21 9.21 -6.58
N SER A 8 -7.50 9.00 -6.80
CA SER A 8 -8.03 8.00 -7.73
C SER A 8 -8.03 8.58 -9.16
N LEU A 9 -7.17 8.08 -10.05
CA LEU A 9 -7.24 8.39 -11.47
C LEU A 9 -8.38 7.60 -12.13
N SER A 10 -9.52 8.27 -12.33
CA SER A 10 -10.56 7.80 -13.25
C SER A 10 -10.08 7.94 -14.69
N ARG A 11 -10.11 6.80 -15.40
CA ARG A 11 -9.72 6.61 -16.79
C ARG A 11 -10.78 7.25 -17.70
N ALA A 12 -10.48 8.40 -18.31
CA ALA A 12 -11.34 9.00 -19.33
C ALA A 12 -11.23 8.22 -20.65
N ALA A 13 -12.37 7.77 -21.16
CA ALA A 13 -12.48 7.13 -22.46
C ALA A 13 -12.52 8.20 -23.56
N ALA A 14 -11.64 8.09 -24.54
CA ALA A 14 -11.64 8.92 -25.74
C ALA A 14 -12.81 8.53 -26.66
N GLN A 15 -13.68 9.49 -26.98
CA GLN A 15 -14.66 9.36 -28.06
C GLN A 15 -14.07 9.95 -29.35
N CYS A 16 -13.93 9.08 -30.36
CA CYS A 16 -13.64 9.46 -31.73
C CYS A 16 -14.82 10.26 -32.30
N LEU A 17 -14.60 11.54 -32.63
CA LEU A 17 -15.51 12.30 -33.48
C LEU A 17 -14.98 12.32 -34.91
N TRP A 18 -15.78 11.77 -35.84
CA TRP A 18 -15.62 11.95 -37.27
C TRP A 18 -16.06 13.37 -37.66
N ALA A 19 -15.18 14.06 -38.37
CA ALA A 19 -15.45 15.35 -38.99
C ALA A 19 -16.44 15.18 -40.16
N ARG A 20 -17.52 15.98 -40.18
CA ARG A 20 -18.34 16.26 -41.37
C ARG A 20 -18.10 17.70 -41.81
N GLY A 21 -17.87 17.89 -43.10
CA GLY A 21 -17.58 19.17 -43.75
C GLY A 21 -18.79 20.12 -43.89
N PRO A 22 -18.58 21.31 -44.49
CA PRO A 22 -19.50 22.43 -44.40
C PRO A 22 -20.58 22.39 -45.49
N GLY A 23 -21.84 22.48 -45.07
CA GLY A 23 -23.01 22.60 -45.95
C GLY A 23 -23.80 23.88 -45.65
N VAL A 24 -23.62 24.86 -46.53
CA VAL A 24 -24.54 25.93 -47.00
C VAL A 24 -25.68 26.39 -46.07
N ARG A 25 -25.65 27.68 -45.74
CA ARG A 25 -26.73 28.46 -45.09
C ARG A 25 -27.98 28.51 -45.99
N GLY A 26 -29.11 28.06 -45.46
CA GLY A 26 -30.45 28.29 -46.01
C GLY A 26 -31.28 29.10 -45.02
N ALA A 27 -31.97 30.11 -45.54
CA ALA A 27 -32.65 31.18 -44.82
C ALA A 27 -33.87 30.72 -43.99
N VAL A 28 -34.13 31.50 -42.93
CA VAL A 28 -35.29 31.46 -42.04
C VAL A 28 -36.49 32.15 -42.72
N PRO A 29 -37.73 31.66 -42.52
CA PRO A 29 -38.88 32.57 -42.43
C PRO A 29 -39.51 32.53 -41.03
N PRO A 30 -40.05 33.68 -40.55
CA PRO A 30 -40.64 33.78 -39.23
C PRO A 30 -42.12 33.41 -39.28
N SER A 31 -42.64 32.71 -38.27
CA SER A 31 -44.09 32.71 -38.03
C SER A 31 -44.45 32.31 -36.62
N ALA A 32 -45.23 33.22 -36.02
CA ALA A 32 -46.27 33.00 -35.04
C ALA A 32 -45.88 32.48 -33.65
N LEU A 33 -45.80 33.47 -32.74
CA LEU A 33 -46.22 33.36 -31.35
C LEU A 33 -47.52 32.53 -31.24
N ALA A 34 -47.44 31.37 -30.61
CA ALA A 34 -48.60 30.65 -30.11
C ALA A 34 -48.47 30.55 -28.58
N PHE A 35 -49.13 31.50 -27.93
CA PHE A 35 -49.63 31.43 -26.56
C PHE A 35 -50.18 30.01 -26.31
N GLN A 36 -49.58 29.28 -25.38
CA GLN A 36 -50.20 28.07 -24.83
C GLN A 36 -50.74 28.42 -23.43
N PRO A 37 -52.04 28.24 -23.18
CA PRO A 37 -52.63 28.54 -21.89
C PRO A 37 -52.15 27.53 -20.83
N GLU A 38 -51.75 28.05 -19.67
CA GLU A 38 -51.51 27.28 -18.45
C GLU A 38 -52.73 26.40 -18.14
N PRO A 39 -52.57 25.08 -17.93
CA PRO A 39 -53.69 24.22 -17.55
C PRO A 39 -54.14 24.53 -16.11
N PRO A 40 -55.45 24.51 -15.84
CA PRO A 40 -56.00 24.85 -14.54
C PRO A 40 -55.55 23.88 -13.46
N CYS A 41 -55.26 24.43 -12.27
CA CYS A 41 -55.12 23.71 -11.01
C CYS A 41 -56.35 22.82 -10.75
N CYS A 42 -56.27 21.57 -11.17
CA CYS A 42 -57.16 20.51 -10.71
C CYS A 42 -56.43 19.72 -9.63
N SER A 43 -56.75 20.04 -8.39
CA SER A 43 -56.50 19.17 -7.24
C SER A 43 -57.22 17.84 -7.49
N ALA A 44 -56.45 16.80 -7.79
CA ALA A 44 -56.94 15.44 -7.90
C ALA A 44 -56.17 14.57 -6.90
N ALA A 45 -56.95 14.03 -5.96
CA ALA A 45 -56.68 13.00 -4.97
C ALA A 45 -55.30 12.33 -5.00
N GLY A 46 -54.68 12.25 -3.81
CA GLY A 46 -53.52 11.40 -3.52
C GLY A 46 -53.85 9.92 -3.68
N GLY A 47 -53.90 9.45 -4.93
CA GLY A 47 -53.76 8.05 -5.29
C GLY A 47 -52.28 7.75 -5.47
N ARG A 48 -51.72 6.87 -4.65
CA ARG A 48 -50.38 6.32 -4.88
C ARG A 48 -50.40 5.57 -6.22
N THR A 49 -49.87 6.17 -7.27
CA THR A 49 -49.64 5.46 -8.54
C THR A 49 -48.62 4.36 -8.29
N LEU A 50 -49.05 3.10 -8.36
CA LEU A 50 -48.15 1.96 -8.35
C LEU A 50 -47.28 2.04 -9.60
N HIS A 51 -46.01 2.35 -9.43
CA HIS A 51 -45.03 2.35 -10.51
C HIS A 51 -44.83 0.90 -10.98
N LEU A 52 -45.54 0.48 -12.03
CA LEU A 52 -45.42 -0.83 -12.67
C LEU A 52 -44.23 -0.88 -13.64
N THR A 53 -43.08 -0.34 -13.24
CA THR A 53 -41.83 -0.62 -13.96
C THR A 53 -41.49 -2.08 -13.70
N ALA A 54 -41.59 -2.93 -14.72
CA ALA A 54 -41.10 -4.30 -14.66
C ALA A 54 -39.67 -4.28 -14.10
N GLU A 55 -39.43 -4.96 -12.97
CA GLU A 55 -38.07 -5.15 -12.46
C GLU A 55 -37.27 -5.83 -13.55
N VAL A 56 -36.37 -5.09 -14.21
CA VAL A 56 -35.36 -5.70 -15.06
C VAL A 56 -34.41 -6.40 -14.10
N PRO A 57 -34.37 -7.74 -14.05
CA PRO A 57 -33.47 -8.42 -13.14
C PRO A 57 -32.04 -7.99 -13.48
N ALA A 58 -31.28 -7.56 -12.46
CA ALA A 58 -29.87 -7.30 -12.62
C ALA A 58 -29.22 -8.53 -13.28
N GLY A 59 -28.63 -8.34 -14.46
CA GLY A 59 -28.18 -9.44 -15.32
C GLY A 59 -27.37 -10.51 -14.58
N HIS A 60 -27.60 -11.77 -14.96
CA HIS A 60 -27.00 -12.99 -14.41
C HIS A 60 -25.50 -13.11 -14.72
N ASN A 61 -24.67 -12.22 -14.19
CA ASN A 61 -23.21 -12.27 -14.32
C ASN A 61 -22.49 -12.25 -12.97
N LYS A 62 -22.80 -13.27 -12.17
CA LYS A 62 -22.13 -13.57 -10.89
C LYS A 62 -20.61 -13.59 -11.05
N TRP A 63 -20.10 -14.14 -12.17
CA TRP A 63 -18.67 -14.20 -12.45
C TRP A 63 -18.04 -12.81 -12.56
N SER A 64 -18.62 -11.89 -13.33
CA SER A 64 -18.08 -10.54 -13.47
C SER A 64 -18.00 -9.82 -12.13
N LYS A 65 -19.05 -9.88 -11.31
CA LYS A 65 -19.03 -9.23 -9.99
C LYS A 65 -17.98 -9.84 -9.06
N VAL A 66 -17.87 -11.16 -9.04
CA VAL A 66 -16.88 -11.87 -8.21
C VAL A 66 -15.45 -11.60 -8.68
N ARG A 67 -15.20 -11.53 -9.99
CA ARG A 67 -13.87 -11.25 -10.58
C ARG A 67 -13.33 -9.90 -10.15
N HIS A 68 -14.15 -8.86 -10.13
CA HIS A 68 -13.72 -7.51 -9.70
C HIS A 68 -13.32 -7.45 -8.23
N ILE A 69 -13.80 -8.38 -7.39
CA ILE A 69 -13.45 -8.46 -5.97
C ILE A 69 -12.27 -9.40 -5.74
N LYS A 70 -12.29 -10.59 -6.37
CA LYS A 70 -11.25 -11.61 -6.19
C LYS A 70 -9.95 -11.25 -6.90
N GLY A 71 -10.02 -10.70 -8.11
CA GLY A 71 -8.84 -10.37 -8.92
C GLY A 71 -7.83 -9.47 -8.18
N PRO A 72 -8.25 -8.30 -7.67
CA PRO A 72 -7.36 -7.42 -6.90
C PRO A 72 -6.82 -8.08 -5.62
N LYS A 73 -7.65 -8.86 -4.92
CA LYS A 73 -7.26 -9.55 -3.68
C LYS A 73 -6.23 -10.66 -3.92
N ASP A 74 -6.41 -11.44 -4.98
CA ASP A 74 -5.48 -12.50 -5.36
C ASP A 74 -4.17 -11.90 -5.91
N ALA A 75 -4.24 -10.78 -6.63
CA ALA A 75 -3.05 -10.02 -7.03
C ALA A 75 -2.27 -9.49 -5.82
N GLU A 76 -2.95 -8.97 -4.80
CA GLU A 76 -2.28 -8.51 -3.58
C GLU A 76 -1.68 -9.67 -2.78
N ARG A 77 -2.40 -10.78 -2.63
CA ARG A 77 -1.89 -11.98 -1.96
C ARG A 77 -0.64 -12.54 -2.66
N SER A 78 -0.66 -12.63 -3.98
CA SER A 78 0.49 -13.13 -4.76
C SER A 78 1.71 -12.21 -4.68
N ARG A 79 1.52 -10.89 -4.57
CA ARG A 79 2.61 -9.94 -4.30
C ARG A 79 3.24 -10.18 -2.92
N ILE A 80 2.41 -10.38 -1.89
CA ILE A 80 2.89 -10.70 -0.54
C ILE A 80 3.71 -12.00 -0.55
N PHE A 81 3.22 -13.05 -1.20
CA PHE A 81 3.95 -14.32 -1.30
C PHE A 81 5.28 -14.17 -2.03
N SER A 82 5.31 -13.38 -3.10
CA SER A 82 6.55 -13.11 -3.84
C SER A 82 7.58 -12.37 -2.98
N LYS A 83 7.14 -11.39 -2.18
CA LYS A 83 8.01 -10.68 -1.22
C LYS A 83 8.55 -11.63 -0.14
N LEU A 84 7.69 -12.45 0.46
CA LEU A 84 8.09 -13.42 1.47
C LEU A 84 9.08 -14.46 0.94
N SER A 85 8.88 -14.95 -0.30
CA SER A 85 9.85 -15.84 -0.96
C SER A 85 11.22 -15.19 -1.12
N LEU A 86 11.28 -13.89 -1.44
CA LEU A 86 12.55 -13.15 -1.52
C LEU A 86 13.18 -12.99 -0.13
N SER A 87 12.39 -12.68 0.90
CA SER A 87 12.88 -12.58 2.29
C SER A 87 13.45 -13.90 2.80
N ILE A 88 12.80 -15.04 2.53
CA ILE A 88 13.34 -16.37 2.86
C ILE A 88 14.70 -16.56 2.18
N ARG A 89 14.81 -16.29 0.88
CA ARG A 89 16.05 -16.48 0.12
C ARG A 89 17.18 -15.59 0.64
N LEU A 90 16.88 -14.37 1.06
CA LEU A 90 17.85 -13.48 1.69
C LEU A 90 18.32 -14.03 3.04
N ALA A 91 17.40 -14.42 3.92
CA ALA A 91 17.74 -14.97 5.23
C ALA A 91 18.55 -16.27 5.13
N VAL A 92 18.22 -17.14 4.17
CA VAL A 92 18.99 -18.37 3.87
C VAL A 92 20.39 -18.03 3.38
N LYS A 93 20.54 -16.99 2.57
CA LYS A 93 21.86 -16.54 2.10
C LYS A 93 22.74 -15.99 3.23
N GLU A 94 22.14 -15.36 4.23
CA GLU A 94 22.85 -14.76 5.37
C GLU A 94 23.21 -15.79 6.46
N GLY A 95 22.29 -16.69 6.80
CA GLY A 95 22.43 -17.59 7.97
C GLY A 95 22.18 -19.07 7.70
N GLY A 96 22.07 -19.48 6.43
CA GLY A 96 21.81 -20.87 6.03
C GLY A 96 20.32 -21.28 6.09
N PRO A 97 20.00 -22.49 5.59
CA PRO A 97 18.63 -22.98 5.41
C PRO A 97 17.97 -23.49 6.70
N ASN A 98 18.72 -23.63 7.79
CA ASN A 98 18.26 -24.25 9.02
C ASN A 98 17.60 -23.21 9.94
N PRO A 99 16.28 -23.31 10.22
CA PRO A 99 15.58 -22.32 11.02
C PRO A 99 15.97 -22.34 12.51
N GLU A 100 16.49 -23.45 13.03
CA GLU A 100 16.96 -23.55 14.42
C GLU A 100 18.26 -22.76 14.66
N LEU A 101 19.08 -22.61 13.61
CA LEU A 101 20.36 -21.90 13.68
C LEU A 101 20.23 -20.43 13.24
N ASN A 102 19.11 -20.07 12.60
CA ASN A 102 18.87 -18.77 11.99
C ASN A 102 17.55 -18.18 12.50
N SER A 103 17.62 -17.36 13.54
CA SER A 103 16.45 -16.73 14.16
C SER A 103 15.68 -15.83 13.18
N ASN A 104 16.37 -15.12 12.29
CA ASN A 104 15.74 -14.28 11.27
C ASN A 104 14.88 -15.13 10.31
N LEU A 105 15.40 -16.28 9.87
CA LEU A 105 14.63 -17.22 9.05
C LEU A 105 13.42 -17.76 9.81
N ALA A 106 13.57 -18.11 11.09
CA ALA A 106 12.46 -18.60 11.92
C ALA A 106 11.30 -17.59 12.01
N SER A 107 11.61 -16.31 12.26
CA SER A 107 10.61 -15.23 12.29
C SER A 107 9.91 -15.04 10.93
N ILE A 108 10.65 -15.07 9.83
CA ILE A 108 10.06 -14.96 8.48
C ILE A 108 9.13 -16.15 8.20
N LEU A 109 9.51 -17.37 8.59
CA LEU A 109 8.68 -18.56 8.41
C LEU A 109 7.38 -18.48 9.22
N GLU A 110 7.40 -17.87 10.39
CA GLU A 110 6.19 -17.60 11.17
C GLU A 110 5.25 -16.63 10.46
N VAL A 111 5.78 -15.54 9.90
CA VAL A 111 5.01 -14.60 9.08
C VAL A 111 4.42 -15.28 7.84
N CYS A 112 5.16 -16.19 7.20
CA CYS A 112 4.65 -16.96 6.07
C CYS A 112 3.43 -17.81 6.46
N ARG A 113 3.49 -18.46 7.63
CA ARG A 113 2.38 -19.26 8.16
C ARG A 113 1.17 -18.39 8.50
N SER A 114 1.38 -17.22 9.11
CA SER A 114 0.27 -16.29 9.43
C SER A 114 -0.42 -15.73 8.18
N LYS A 115 0.33 -15.56 7.08
CA LYS A 115 -0.23 -15.17 5.76
C LYS A 115 -0.78 -16.33 4.95
N HIS A 116 -0.88 -17.53 5.51
CA HIS A 116 -1.44 -18.73 4.86
C HIS A 116 -0.68 -19.10 3.58
N MET A 117 0.63 -18.90 3.56
CA MET A 117 1.49 -19.29 2.44
C MET A 117 1.61 -20.84 2.38
N PRO A 118 1.39 -21.47 1.21
CA PRO A 118 1.50 -22.92 1.09
C PRO A 118 2.90 -23.45 1.43
N LYS A 119 2.96 -24.58 2.15
CA LYS A 119 4.24 -25.22 2.55
C LYS A 119 5.15 -25.52 1.36
N SER A 120 4.58 -25.96 0.24
CA SER A 120 5.34 -26.24 -0.99
C SER A 120 6.09 -25.00 -1.52
N THR A 121 5.51 -23.81 -1.36
CA THR A 121 6.16 -22.56 -1.79
C THR A 121 7.28 -22.15 -0.83
N ILE A 122 7.10 -22.39 0.46
CA ILE A 122 8.12 -22.16 1.49
C ILE A 122 9.32 -23.08 1.26
N GLU A 123 9.08 -24.39 1.09
CA GLU A 123 10.13 -25.37 0.83
C GLU A 123 10.89 -25.09 -0.48
N ALA A 124 10.17 -24.63 -1.51
CA ALA A 124 10.80 -24.22 -2.76
C ALA A 124 11.76 -23.04 -2.54
N ALA A 125 11.35 -22.03 -1.76
CA ALA A 125 12.20 -20.88 -1.44
C ALA A 125 13.44 -21.27 -0.61
N LEU A 126 13.30 -22.22 0.33
CA LEU A 126 14.41 -22.73 1.15
C LEU A 126 15.45 -23.47 0.32
N LYS A 127 15.03 -24.26 -0.68
CA LYS A 127 15.94 -25.06 -1.53
C LYS A 127 16.68 -24.21 -2.58
N MET A 128 16.26 -22.95 -2.81
CA MET A 128 16.81 -22.06 -3.82
C MET A 128 18.12 -21.35 -3.38
N GLU A 129 19.07 -22.10 -2.83
CA GLU A 129 20.33 -21.56 -2.28
C GLU A 129 21.28 -21.00 -3.36
N LYS A 130 21.26 -21.56 -4.57
CA LYS A 130 22.25 -21.28 -5.64
C LYS A 130 21.89 -20.10 -6.54
N THR A 131 21.03 -19.21 -6.09
CA THR A 131 20.59 -18.08 -6.91
C THR A 131 21.44 -16.84 -6.63
N LYS A 132 21.95 -16.22 -7.70
CA LYS A 132 22.79 -15.00 -7.65
C LYS A 132 21.93 -13.76 -7.34
N ASP A 133 21.11 -13.84 -6.30
CA ASP A 133 20.34 -12.69 -5.85
C ASP A 133 21.27 -11.70 -5.17
N MET A 134 21.20 -10.48 -5.65
CA MET A 134 21.97 -9.34 -5.19
C MET A 134 21.03 -8.42 -4.43
N TYR A 135 21.42 -8.06 -3.21
CA TYR A 135 20.79 -6.98 -2.48
C TYR A 135 21.30 -5.67 -3.09
N LEU A 136 20.36 -4.83 -3.53
CA LEU A 136 20.61 -3.61 -4.27
C LEU A 136 19.86 -2.48 -3.57
N LEU A 137 20.54 -1.35 -3.43
CA LEU A 137 19.98 -0.17 -2.81
C LEU A 137 20.09 0.97 -3.82
N TYR A 138 18.94 1.45 -4.25
CA TYR A 138 18.83 2.54 -5.22
C TYR A 138 18.33 3.80 -4.54
N GLU A 139 18.79 4.93 -5.08
CA GLU A 139 18.50 6.25 -4.55
C GLU A 139 17.74 7.05 -5.60
N GLY A 140 16.72 7.78 -5.15
CA GLY A 140 15.86 8.54 -6.04
C GLY A 140 15.29 9.78 -5.40
N ARG A 141 14.76 10.66 -6.24
CA ARG A 141 13.90 11.75 -5.85
C ARG A 141 12.50 11.58 -6.43
N GLY A 142 11.50 11.77 -5.59
CA GLY A 142 10.10 11.77 -5.99
C GLY A 142 9.59 13.17 -6.37
N PRO A 143 8.29 13.27 -6.70
CA PRO A 143 7.63 14.55 -6.90
C PRO A 143 7.75 15.41 -5.62
N GLY A 144 7.86 16.72 -5.81
CA GLY A 144 8.02 17.67 -4.70
C GLY A 144 9.38 17.63 -3.99
N GLY A 145 10.40 16.98 -4.57
CA GLY A 145 11.75 16.93 -4.01
C GLY A 145 11.93 15.94 -2.85
N SER A 146 10.97 15.01 -2.66
CA SER A 146 11.06 13.94 -1.68
C SER A 146 12.26 13.02 -1.95
N SER A 147 13.01 12.64 -0.92
CA SER A 147 14.08 11.63 -1.02
C SER A 147 13.48 10.22 -0.95
N LEU A 148 13.97 9.30 -1.78
CA LEU A 148 13.53 7.91 -1.83
C LEU A 148 14.74 6.98 -1.69
N LEU A 149 14.60 6.00 -0.80
CA LEU A 149 15.52 4.87 -0.66
C LEU A 149 14.78 3.59 -1.08
N ILE A 150 15.28 2.90 -2.10
CA ILE A 150 14.61 1.75 -2.70
C ILE A 150 15.50 0.52 -2.50
N GLU A 151 15.06 -0.36 -1.61
CA GLU A 151 15.69 -1.66 -1.41
C GLU A 151 15.10 -2.70 -2.37
N ALA A 152 15.97 -3.42 -3.06
CA ALA A 152 15.59 -4.44 -4.02
C ALA A 152 16.45 -5.69 -3.86
N LEU A 153 15.80 -6.86 -4.00
CA LEU A 153 16.48 -8.13 -4.15
C LEU A 153 16.24 -8.62 -5.58
N SER A 154 17.31 -8.76 -6.37
CA SER A 154 17.19 -9.17 -7.76
C SER A 154 18.38 -9.99 -8.22
N ASN A 155 18.16 -10.89 -9.17
CA ASN A 155 19.21 -11.63 -9.86
C ASN A 155 19.92 -10.81 -10.95
N SER A 156 19.38 -9.64 -11.34
CA SER A 156 19.91 -8.80 -12.40
C SER A 156 19.84 -7.32 -12.03
N SER A 157 21.00 -6.76 -11.70
CA SER A 157 21.13 -5.33 -11.35
C SER A 157 20.76 -4.41 -12.51
N SER A 158 21.19 -4.72 -13.75
CA SER A 158 20.91 -3.86 -14.91
C SER A 158 19.42 -3.77 -15.24
N LYS A 159 18.71 -4.91 -15.19
CA LYS A 159 17.26 -4.95 -15.39
C LYS A 159 16.54 -4.20 -14.27
N CYS A 160 16.90 -4.47 -13.01
CA CYS A 160 16.27 -3.82 -11.85
C CYS A 160 16.44 -2.29 -11.90
N HIS A 161 17.64 -1.79 -12.20
CA HIS A 161 17.92 -0.37 -12.35
C HIS A 161 17.07 0.27 -13.46
N SER A 162 16.97 -0.38 -14.63
CA SER A 162 16.15 0.12 -15.74
C SER A 162 14.66 0.17 -15.38
N ASP A 163 14.15 -0.87 -14.72
CA ASP A 163 12.74 -0.96 -14.31
C ASP A 163 12.42 0.12 -13.27
N ILE A 164 13.28 0.33 -12.27
CA ILE A 164 13.12 1.39 -11.24
C ILE A 164 13.18 2.77 -11.87
N LYS A 165 14.16 3.03 -12.75
CA LYS A 165 14.28 4.30 -13.46
C LYS A 165 13.02 4.60 -14.28
N HIS A 166 12.48 3.60 -14.97
CA HIS A 166 11.25 3.74 -15.73
C HIS A 166 10.04 4.06 -14.82
N ILE A 167 9.92 3.38 -13.69
CA ILE A 167 8.86 3.62 -12.70
C ILE A 167 8.94 5.03 -12.14
N LEU A 168 10.13 5.49 -11.75
CA LEU A 168 10.32 6.85 -11.21
C LEU A 168 9.96 7.91 -12.25
N ASN A 169 10.51 7.81 -13.46
CA ASN A 169 10.27 8.77 -14.54
C ASN A 169 8.77 8.86 -14.91
N LYS A 170 8.06 7.73 -14.92
CA LYS A 170 6.62 7.70 -15.22
C LYS A 170 5.77 8.45 -14.19
N ASN A 171 6.23 8.51 -12.94
CA ASN A 171 5.51 9.11 -11.82
C ASN A 171 6.07 10.49 -11.39
N GLY A 172 6.88 11.13 -12.25
CA GLY A 172 7.43 12.47 -11.97
C GLY A 172 8.60 12.49 -10.99
N GLY A 173 9.25 11.34 -10.76
CA GLY A 173 10.52 11.23 -10.03
C GLY A 173 11.71 10.98 -10.95
N MET A 174 12.90 10.85 -10.35
CA MET A 174 14.15 10.53 -11.05
C MET A 174 15.08 9.72 -10.15
N MET A 175 15.96 8.92 -10.77
CA MET A 175 17.09 8.32 -10.06
C MET A 175 18.09 9.43 -9.71
N ALA A 176 18.55 9.49 -8.46
CA ALA A 176 19.43 10.56 -7.98
C ALA A 176 20.41 10.00 -6.96
N GLU A 177 21.69 10.32 -7.11
CA GLU A 177 22.73 10.00 -6.13
C GLU A 177 22.69 11.00 -4.97
N GLY A 178 22.98 10.53 -3.75
CA GLY A 178 23.09 11.35 -2.54
C GLY A 178 21.83 11.39 -1.67
N ALA A 179 20.75 10.72 -2.06
CA ALA A 179 19.57 10.58 -1.20
C ALA A 179 19.86 9.74 0.04
N ARG A 180 20.85 8.83 -0.02
CA ARG A 180 21.24 7.97 1.10
C ARG A 180 21.70 8.75 2.33
N HIS A 181 22.28 9.94 2.18
CA HIS A 181 22.67 10.76 3.34
C HIS A 181 21.46 11.31 4.11
N SER A 182 20.26 11.24 3.54
CA SER A 182 19.02 11.58 4.24
C SER A 182 18.44 10.43 5.06
N PHE A 183 19.02 9.23 4.99
CA PHE A 183 18.49 8.03 5.64
C PHE A 183 19.54 7.32 6.49
N ASP A 184 19.24 7.21 7.78
CA ASP A 184 19.99 6.38 8.71
C ASP A 184 19.20 5.13 9.07
N LYS A 185 19.86 3.96 9.06
CA LYS A 185 19.25 2.71 9.53
C LYS A 185 19.24 2.72 11.06
N LYS A 186 18.06 2.92 11.63
CA LYS A 186 17.81 2.86 13.09
C LYS A 186 16.84 1.72 13.39
N GLY A 187 17.05 1.03 14.51
CA GLY A 187 16.05 0.13 15.09
C GLY A 187 14.96 0.95 15.77
N VAL A 188 13.71 0.52 15.68
CA VAL A 188 12.59 1.15 16.41
C VAL A 188 11.98 0.10 17.31
N ILE A 189 11.99 0.36 18.62
CA ILE A 189 11.33 -0.46 19.63
C ILE A 189 10.02 0.23 19.97
N VAL A 190 8.95 -0.57 19.99
CA VAL A 190 7.59 -0.11 20.20
C VAL A 190 7.15 -0.68 21.54
N VAL A 191 6.91 0.19 22.53
CA VAL A 191 6.51 -0.21 23.89
C VAL A 191 5.13 0.34 24.22
N GLY A 192 4.33 -0.47 24.93
CA GLY A 192 3.02 -0.06 25.41
C GLY A 192 3.11 0.82 26.67
N GLU A 193 2.00 1.46 27.02
CA GLU A 193 1.87 2.32 28.20
C GLU A 193 1.80 1.55 29.53
N GLU A 194 1.73 0.22 29.49
CA GLU A 194 1.62 -0.60 30.70
C GLU A 194 2.89 -1.41 30.94
N ASP A 195 3.38 -1.33 32.18
CA ASP A 195 4.44 -2.20 32.66
C ASP A 195 3.94 -3.64 32.85
N ARG A 196 4.83 -4.60 33.10
CA ARG A 196 4.45 -6.01 33.39
C ARG A 196 3.46 -6.13 34.54
N GLU A 197 3.52 -5.20 35.50
CA GLU A 197 2.62 -5.10 36.65
C GLU A 197 1.30 -4.35 36.35
N LYS A 198 1.01 -4.04 35.07
CA LYS A 198 -0.13 -3.21 34.62
C LYS A 198 -0.17 -1.83 35.26
N LYS A 199 1.01 -1.29 35.57
CA LYS A 199 1.16 0.08 36.05
C LYS A 199 1.35 0.99 34.85
N PRO A 200 0.70 2.18 34.82
CA PRO A 200 0.90 3.14 33.76
C PRO A 200 2.36 3.61 33.76
N VAL A 201 2.96 3.64 32.58
CA VAL A 201 4.29 4.18 32.31
C VAL A 201 4.08 5.58 31.75
N ASN A 202 4.38 6.58 32.57
CA ASN A 202 4.36 7.97 32.13
C ASN A 202 5.57 8.26 31.23
N LEU A 203 5.47 9.31 30.41
CA LEU A 203 6.56 9.78 29.54
C LEU A 203 7.90 9.94 30.29
N GLU A 204 7.87 10.51 31.49
CA GLU A 204 9.07 10.71 32.30
C GLU A 204 9.78 9.38 32.62
N ARG A 205 9.01 8.37 33.04
CA ARG A 205 9.52 7.03 33.31
C ARG A 205 10.00 6.34 32.03
N ALA A 206 9.29 6.52 30.91
CA ALA A 206 9.72 6.00 29.62
C ALA A 206 11.06 6.60 29.16
N LEU A 207 11.25 7.92 29.33
CA LEU A 207 12.49 8.61 29.00
C LEU A 207 13.67 8.14 29.87
N GLU A 208 13.45 7.96 31.18
CA GLU A 208 14.47 7.43 32.08
C GLU A 208 14.93 6.02 31.65
N LEU A 209 13.97 5.12 31.41
CA LEU A 209 14.26 3.75 30.95
C LEU A 209 14.94 3.74 29.58
N ALA A 210 14.52 4.62 28.67
CA ALA A 210 15.11 4.74 27.35
C ALA A 210 16.57 5.22 27.41
N ILE A 211 16.90 6.16 28.30
CA ILE A 211 18.28 6.62 28.52
C ILE A 211 19.13 5.49 29.10
N GLU A 212 18.61 4.75 30.09
CA GLU A 212 19.30 3.59 30.67
C GLU A 212 19.54 2.48 29.63
N ALA A 213 18.58 2.26 28.74
CA ALA A 213 18.67 1.31 27.63
C ALA A 213 19.54 1.80 26.46
N GLY A 214 19.98 3.06 26.46
CA GLY A 214 20.80 3.64 25.41
C GLY A 214 20.03 4.01 24.13
N ALA A 215 18.74 4.33 24.23
CA ALA A 215 17.97 4.89 23.12
C ALA A 215 18.42 6.32 22.77
N GLU A 216 18.36 6.66 21.49
CA GLU A 216 18.77 7.96 20.95
C GLU A 216 17.63 8.97 20.95
N ASP A 217 16.39 8.50 20.78
CA ASP A 217 15.21 9.34 20.62
C ASP A 217 13.98 8.58 21.11
N VAL A 218 13.03 9.29 21.71
CA VAL A 218 11.76 8.74 22.24
C VAL A 218 10.63 9.61 21.72
N ALA A 219 9.66 8.99 21.05
CA ALA A 219 8.49 9.67 20.51
C ALA A 219 7.20 8.99 20.96
N GLU A 220 6.24 9.78 21.43
CA GLU A 220 4.87 9.34 21.65
C GLU A 220 4.12 9.30 20.31
N THR A 221 3.46 8.18 20.04
CA THR A 221 2.59 8.04 18.87
C THR A 221 1.34 7.24 19.21
N GLU A 222 0.21 7.60 18.63
CA GLU A 222 -1.02 6.81 18.73
C GLU A 222 -0.98 5.61 17.76
N ASP A 223 -1.43 4.44 18.21
CA ASP A 223 -1.67 3.25 17.38
C ASP A 223 -2.95 3.41 16.53
N GLU A 224 -3.17 2.49 15.59
CA GLU A 224 -4.43 2.29 14.86
C GLU A 224 -5.63 2.07 15.80
N GLU A 225 -5.40 1.71 17.07
CA GLU A 225 -6.38 1.61 18.16
C GLU A 225 -6.46 2.85 19.08
N GLU A 226 -5.85 3.99 18.72
CA GLU A 226 -5.79 5.23 19.52
C GLU A 226 -5.12 5.07 20.91
N LYS A 227 -4.39 3.99 21.15
CA LYS A 227 -3.55 3.83 22.34
C LYS A 227 -2.23 4.56 22.10
N ASN A 228 -1.76 5.37 23.05
CA ASN A 228 -0.41 5.92 22.88
C ASN A 228 0.61 4.80 23.06
N ILE A 229 1.67 4.89 22.29
CA ILE A 229 2.74 3.93 22.18
C ILE A 229 4.01 4.75 22.07
N PHE A 230 5.01 4.39 22.88
CA PHE A 230 6.32 5.00 22.79
C PHE A 230 7.14 4.27 21.73
N LYS A 231 7.73 5.05 20.83
CA LYS A 231 8.69 4.60 19.82
C LYS A 231 10.06 5.08 20.23
N GLU A 232 10.92 4.13 20.58
CA GLU A 232 12.32 4.39 20.88
C GLU A 232 13.15 4.09 19.65
N LYS A 233 14.03 5.01 19.25
CA LYS A 233 15.00 4.77 18.19
C LYS A 233 16.33 4.35 18.78
N GLN A 234 16.88 3.25 18.30
CA GLN A 234 18.21 2.77 18.67
C GLN A 234 19.12 2.65 17.44
N ILE A 235 20.43 2.75 17.65
CA ILE A 235 21.43 2.48 16.61
C ILE A 235 21.46 0.97 16.40
N ALA A 236 21.32 0.52 15.14
CA ALA A 236 21.10 -0.90 14.78
C ALA A 236 22.18 -1.91 15.22
N ASN A 237 23.26 -1.46 15.89
CA ASN A 237 24.38 -2.29 16.33
C ASN A 237 24.30 -2.70 17.83
N SER A 238 23.34 -2.18 18.60
CA SER A 238 23.07 -2.65 19.96
C SER A 238 22.09 -3.83 19.91
N THR A 239 22.64 -5.05 19.88
CA THR A 239 21.88 -6.28 20.14
C THR A 239 21.27 -6.19 21.54
N MET A 240 20.02 -5.76 21.65
CA MET A 240 19.20 -6.16 22.77
C MET A 240 18.69 -7.57 22.48
N THR A 241 19.29 -8.54 23.16
CA THR A 241 18.60 -9.79 23.45
C THR A 241 17.25 -9.42 24.04
N SER A 242 16.17 -9.74 23.33
CA SER A 242 14.82 -9.77 23.90
C SER A 242 14.85 -10.75 25.08
N THR A 243 15.11 -10.26 26.28
CA THR A 243 14.83 -10.96 27.53
C THR A 243 13.31 -10.97 27.72
N ALA A 244 12.67 -11.90 27.01
CA ALA A 244 11.50 -12.56 27.53
C ALA A 244 11.99 -13.44 28.70
N GLY A 245 11.78 -12.96 29.93
CA GLY A 245 12.26 -13.57 31.18
C GLY A 245 13.60 -12.98 31.62
N GLU A 246 13.82 -12.56 32.86
CA GLU A 246 13.05 -12.63 34.12
C GLU A 246 12.49 -11.27 34.55
#